data_AF-A0A8B8F2K9-F1
#
_entry.id   AF-A0A8B8F2K9-F1
#
_cell.length_a   1.000
_cell.length_b   1.000
_cell.length_c   1.000
_cell.angle_alpha   90.00
_cell.angle_beta   90.00
_cell.angle_gamma   90.00
#
_symmetry.space_group_name_H-M   'P 1'
#
loop_
_entity.id
_entity.type
_entity.pdbx_description
1 polymer ?
#
loop_
_entity_poly.entity_id
_entity_poly.type
_entity_poly.pdbx_seq_one_letter_code
_entity_poly.pdbx_strand_id
1 'polypeptide(L)'
;MTSKLQPMDQGIIKNIKHHYRRSKMQRNLRRIDSGLEIDNINLLESIELLHKSWGAVTQFTIANCFHRAGFTKDINKNSRTYGGRTSRRRKSNRVGSIPAAFF
;
A
#
# COMPACT_ATOMS: atom_id res chain seq x y z
N MET A 1 7.53 -0.30 -19.88
CA MET A 1 6.25 -0.70 -20.48
C MET A 1 6.05 -2.19 -20.17
N THR A 2 5.39 -2.54 -19.05
CA THR A 2 4.97 -3.91 -18.59
C THR A 2 4.14 -3.86 -17.27
N SER A 3 4.19 -2.76 -16.51
CA SER A 3 3.63 -2.65 -15.14
C SER A 3 2.15 -3.00 -14.97
N LYS A 4 1.36 -2.95 -16.05
CA LYS A 4 -0.09 -3.19 -15.97
C LYS A 4 -0.45 -4.68 -15.90
N LEU A 5 0.42 -5.56 -16.38
CA LEU A 5 0.18 -7.01 -16.41
C LEU A 5 0.94 -7.75 -15.31
N GLN A 6 1.89 -7.10 -14.64
CA GLN A 6 2.71 -7.75 -13.61
C GLN A 6 2.10 -7.50 -12.21
N PRO A 7 1.57 -8.52 -11.50
CA PRO A 7 0.97 -8.35 -10.18
C PRO A 7 1.94 -7.74 -9.16
N MET A 8 3.23 -8.05 -9.32
CA MET A 8 4.31 -7.49 -8.51
C MET A 8 4.35 -5.96 -8.58
N ASP A 9 4.18 -5.41 -9.78
CA ASP A 9 4.18 -3.97 -10.03
C ASP A 9 2.82 -3.31 -9.74
N GLN A 10 1.73 -4.11 -9.65
CA GLN A 10 0.40 -3.61 -9.32
C GLN A 10 0.22 -3.20 -7.86
N GLY A 11 1.21 -3.47 -7.00
CA GLY A 11 1.23 -2.96 -5.64
C GLY A 11 1.97 -3.81 -4.62
N ILE A 12 2.32 -5.06 -4.96
CA ILE A 12 3.01 -5.96 -4.03
C ILE A 12 4.38 -5.39 -3.65
N ILE A 13 5.22 -5.03 -4.63
CA ILE A 13 6.55 -4.43 -4.36
C ILE A 13 6.40 -3.12 -3.59
N LYS A 14 5.41 -2.30 -3.95
CA LYS A 14 5.14 -1.03 -3.26
C LYS A 14 4.80 -1.26 -1.79
N ASN A 15 3.99 -2.29 -1.49
CA ASN A 15 3.58 -2.58 -0.13
C ASN A 15 4.73 -3.12 0.72
N ILE A 16 5.53 -4.04 0.17
CA ILE A 16 6.75 -4.53 0.84
C ILE A 16 7.70 -3.37 1.17
N LYS A 17 7.97 -2.48 0.21
CA LYS A 17 8.83 -1.30 0.42
C LYS A 17 8.27 -0.37 1.50
N HIS A 18 6.94 -0.25 1.60
CA HIS A 18 6.29 0.54 2.65
C HIS A 18 6.51 -0.07 4.03
N HIS A 19 6.23 -1.37 4.18
CA HIS A 19 6.44 -2.08 5.45
C HIS A 19 7.91 -2.13 5.87
N TYR A 20 8.83 -2.26 4.91
CA TYR A 20 10.26 -2.25 5.15
C TYR A 20 10.72 -0.91 5.73
N ARG A 21 10.32 0.20 5.10
CA ARG A 21 10.67 1.54 5.58
C ARG A 21 10.09 1.83 6.96
N ARG A 22 8.85 1.40 7.21
CA ARG A 22 8.22 1.54 8.54
C ARG A 22 9.00 0.77 9.60
N SER A 23 9.37 -0.49 9.32
CA SER A 23 10.10 -1.33 10.26
C SER A 23 11.52 -0.80 10.52
N LYS A 24 12.22 -0.34 9.46
CA LYS A 24 13.52 0.35 9.57
C LYS A 24 13.41 1.60 10.45
N MET A 25 12.39 2.42 10.24
CA MET A 25 12.18 3.63 11.04
C MET A 25 11.95 3.28 12.51
N GLN A 26 11.14 2.26 12.81
CA GLN A 26 10.92 1.78 14.18
C GLN A 26 12.20 1.27 14.84
N ARG A 27 13.06 0.56 14.11
CA ARG A 27 14.40 0.15 14.59
C ARG A 27 15.25 1.37 14.96
N ASN A 28 15.26 2.40 14.12
CA ASN A 28 16.02 3.63 14.38
C ASN A 28 15.51 4.38 15.61
N LEU A 29 14.18 4.50 15.77
CA LEU A 29 13.58 5.11 16.95
C LEU A 29 14.01 4.39 18.24
N ARG A 30 13.93 3.05 18.25
CA ARG A 30 14.38 2.25 19.40
C ARG A 30 15.85 2.47 19.76
N ARG A 31 16.71 2.73 18.76
CA ARG A 31 18.13 3.03 18.99
C ARG A 31 18.32 4.40 19.63
N ILE A 32 17.63 5.41 19.10
CA ILE A 32 17.61 6.76 19.69
C ILE A 32 17.14 6.68 21.15
N ASP A 33 16.04 5.97 21.41
CA ASP A 33 15.49 5.79 22.76
C ASP A 33 16.49 5.10 23.71
N SER A 34 17.37 4.26 23.16
CA SER A 34 18.43 3.56 23.91
C SER A 34 19.74 4.36 24.00
N GLY A 35 19.78 5.59 23.48
CA GLY A 35 20.99 6.42 23.41
C GLY A 35 22.05 5.89 22.43
N LEU A 36 21.68 5.02 21.50
CA LEU A 36 22.56 4.47 20.47
C LEU A 36 22.46 5.28 19.18
N GLU A 37 23.60 5.47 18.52
CA GLU A 37 23.68 6.08 17.20
C GLU A 37 22.94 5.26 16.13
N ILE A 38 22.41 5.94 15.10
CA ILE A 38 21.77 5.27 13.96
C ILE A 38 22.86 4.76 13.03
N ASP A 39 22.93 3.44 12.87
CA ASP A 39 23.89 2.79 11.99
C ASP A 39 23.30 2.34 10.65
N ASN A 40 24.21 1.95 9.77
CA ASN A 40 23.85 1.22 8.56
C ASN A 40 23.31 -0.16 8.92
N ILE A 41 22.30 -0.60 8.17
CA ILE A 41 21.69 -1.91 8.38
C ILE A 41 22.60 -2.98 7.80
N ASN A 42 22.94 -4.00 8.59
CA ASN A 42 23.68 -5.17 8.13
C ASN A 42 22.84 -5.99 7.12
N LEU A 43 23.49 -6.85 6.33
CA LEU A 43 22.81 -7.73 5.38
C LEU A 43 21.79 -8.65 6.08
N LEU A 44 22.16 -9.25 7.22
CA LEU A 44 21.27 -10.11 8.02
C LEU A 44 20.00 -9.36 8.45
N GLU A 45 20.18 -8.19 9.07
CA GLU A 45 19.08 -7.31 9.49
C GLU A 45 18.19 -6.90 8.31
N SER A 46 18.79 -6.65 7.14
CA SER A 46 18.04 -6.30 5.93
C SER A 46 17.13 -7.44 5.47
N ILE A 47 17.63 -8.69 5.52
CA ILE A 47 16.86 -9.90 5.16
C ILE A 47 15.74 -10.12 6.18
N GLU A 48 16.00 -9.97 7.47
CA GLU A 48 14.99 -10.11 8.52
C GLU A 48 13.88 -9.06 8.40
N LEU A 49 14.25 -7.80 8.16
CA LEU A 49 13.29 -6.73 7.90
C LEU A 49 12.46 -7.01 6.64
N LEU A 50 13.07 -7.56 5.59
CA LEU A 50 12.36 -7.96 4.37
C LEU A 50 11.37 -9.09 4.65
N HIS A 51 11.79 -10.14 5.38
CA HIS A 51 10.95 -11.25 5.77
C HIS A 51 9.73 -10.78 6.58
N LYS A 52 9.96 -9.92 7.59
CA LYS A 52 8.90 -9.30 8.38
C LYS A 52 7.95 -8.45 7.50
N SER A 53 8.51 -7.72 6.54
CA SER A 53 7.74 -6.88 5.64
C SER A 53 6.86 -7.67 4.68
N TRP A 54 7.35 -8.83 4.22
CA TRP A 54 6.56 -9.77 3.42
C TRP A 54 5.41 -10.36 4.23
N GLY A 55 5.67 -10.80 5.46
CA GLY A 55 4.62 -11.32 6.36
C GLY A 55 3.53 -10.30 6.70
N ALA A 56 3.83 -9.00 6.62
CA ALA A 56 2.84 -7.92 6.81
C ALA A 56 1.94 -7.68 5.59
N VAL A 57 2.31 -8.20 4.40
CA VAL A 57 1.47 -8.07 3.20
C VAL A 57 0.26 -8.99 3.34
N THR A 58 -0.94 -8.40 3.38
CA THR A 58 -2.17 -9.16 3.54
C THR A 58 -2.54 -9.93 2.26
N GLN A 59 -3.14 -11.11 2.43
CA GLN A 59 -3.66 -11.91 1.32
C GLN A 59 -4.65 -11.11 0.44
N PHE A 60 -5.46 -10.24 1.05
CA PHE A 60 -6.35 -9.31 0.35
C PHE A 60 -5.59 -8.37 -0.59
N THR A 61 -4.44 -7.84 -0.17
CA THR A 61 -3.62 -6.97 -1.02
C THR A 61 -3.05 -7.73 -2.22
N ILE A 62 -2.62 -8.98 -1.99
CA ILE A 62 -2.12 -9.86 -3.06
C ILE A 62 -3.23 -10.16 -4.06
N ALA A 63 -4.40 -10.60 -3.59
CA ALA A 63 -5.56 -10.89 -4.42
C ALA A 63 -5.96 -9.68 -5.29
N ASN A 64 -6.01 -8.47 -4.71
CA ASN A 64 -6.31 -7.25 -5.44
C ASN A 64 -5.25 -6.91 -6.51
N CYS A 65 -3.97 -7.20 -6.26
CA CYS A 65 -2.91 -6.97 -7.24
C CYS A 65 -3.02 -7.94 -8.43
N PHE A 66 -3.31 -9.22 -8.17
CA PHE A 66 -3.57 -10.22 -9.20
C PHE A 66 -4.84 -9.90 -10.00
N HIS A 67 -5.88 -9.42 -9.33
CA HIS A 67 -7.11 -8.96 -9.99
C HIS A 67 -6.83 -7.80 -10.95
N ARG A 68 -6.10 -6.79 -10.49
CA ARG A 68 -5.72 -5.63 -11.31
C ARG A 68 -4.80 -5.97 -12.48
N ALA A 69 -4.03 -7.05 -12.37
CA ALA A 69 -3.19 -7.55 -13.45
C ALA A 69 -3.94 -8.46 -14.45
N GLY A 70 -5.24 -8.71 -14.23
CA GLY A 70 -6.08 -9.48 -15.14
C GLY A 70 -6.06 -10.99 -14.93
N PHE A 71 -5.52 -11.48 -13.80
CA PHE A 71 -5.44 -12.92 -13.52
C PHE A 71 -6.74 -13.54 -12.99
N THR A 72 -7.76 -12.74 -12.71
CA THR A 72 -9.09 -13.27 -12.39
C THR A 72 -9.87 -13.43 -13.68
N LYS A 73 -10.29 -14.66 -13.97
CA LYS A 73 -11.39 -14.91 -14.90
C LYS A 73 -12.66 -14.36 -14.26
N ASP A 74 -13.50 -13.71 -15.05
CA ASP A 74 -14.91 -13.56 -14.67
C ASP A 74 -15.42 -14.97 -14.35
N ILE A 75 -15.59 -15.29 -13.07
CA ILE A 75 -16.35 -16.47 -12.68
C ILE A 75 -17.76 -16.14 -13.16
N ASN A 76 -18.08 -16.63 -14.35
CA ASN A 76 -19.38 -16.75 -14.99
C ASN A 76 -20.46 -15.84 -14.38
N LYS A 77 -20.95 -14.85 -15.16
CA LYS A 77 -22.16 -14.06 -14.90
C LYS A 77 -23.41 -14.96 -14.83
N ASN A 78 -23.49 -15.84 -13.83
CA ASN A 78 -24.64 -16.66 -13.53
C ASN A 78 -24.66 -17.04 -12.04
N SER A 79 -24.55 -16.03 -11.18
CA SER A 79 -25.31 -16.00 -9.93
C SER A 79 -25.65 -14.55 -9.63
N ARG A 80 -26.94 -14.26 -9.69
CA ARG A 80 -27.49 -12.95 -9.37
C ARG A 80 -27.11 -12.59 -7.93
N THR A 81 -26.87 -11.29 -7.74
CA THR A 81 -26.82 -10.56 -6.46
C THR A 81 -25.71 -10.93 -5.45
N TYR A 82 -24.60 -10.19 -5.48
CA TYR A 82 -24.11 -9.48 -4.29
C TYR A 82 -23.58 -8.11 -4.70
N GLY A 83 -24.35 -7.09 -4.34
CA GLY A 83 -24.01 -5.69 -4.59
C GLY A 83 -22.83 -5.25 -3.74
N GLY A 84 -21.97 -4.43 -4.35
CA GLY A 84 -20.83 -3.82 -3.68
C GLY A 84 -20.09 -2.84 -4.58
N ARG A 85 -20.84 -1.94 -5.26
CA ARG A 85 -20.23 -0.77 -5.87
C ARG A 85 -19.69 0.11 -4.75
N THR A 86 -18.37 0.18 -4.59
CA THR A 86 -17.75 1.37 -3.99
C THR A 86 -17.11 2.19 -5.09
N SER A 87 -17.96 2.97 -5.77
CA SER A 87 -17.54 4.15 -6.51
C SER A 87 -16.74 5.05 -5.57
N ARG A 88 -15.42 5.15 -5.76
CA ARG A 88 -14.66 6.28 -5.22
C ARG A 88 -15.00 7.51 -6.07
N ARG A 89 -16.16 8.10 -5.78
CA ARG A 89 -16.59 9.40 -6.27
C ARG A 89 -15.57 10.43 -5.76
N ARG A 90 -14.80 11.02 -6.68
CA ARG A 90 -14.10 12.28 -6.41
C ARG A 90 -15.17 13.32 -6.06
N LYS A 91 -15.24 13.77 -4.81
CA LYS A 91 -15.90 15.04 -4.50
C LYS A 91 -14.96 16.14 -4.98
N SER A 92 -15.19 16.58 -6.20
CA SER A 92 -14.82 17.92 -6.66
C SER A 92 -15.82 18.88 -6.03
N ASN A 93 -15.42 19.58 -4.96
CA ASN A 93 -16.10 20.79 -4.50
C ASN A 93 -15.32 22.00 -5.02
N ARG A 94 -15.70 22.43 -6.21
CA ARG A 94 -15.76 23.83 -6.66
C ARG A 94 -17.29 24.08 -6.72
N VAL A 95 -17.92 25.13 -6.21
CA VAL A 95 -17.59 26.56 -6.10
C VAL A 95 -18.57 27.17 -5.07
N GLY A 96 -18.20 28.26 -4.39
CA GLY A 96 -19.14 29.09 -3.64
C GLY A 96 -18.45 30.28 -3.01
N SER A 97 -18.50 31.42 -3.71
CA SER A 97 -17.96 32.72 -3.32
C SER A 97 -18.37 33.16 -1.91
N ILE A 98 -17.42 33.69 -1.14
CA ILE A 98 -17.70 34.54 0.01
C ILE A 98 -17.52 35.99 -0.49
N PRO A 99 -18.51 36.88 -0.33
CA PRO A 99 -18.37 38.28 -0.72
C PRO A 99 -17.45 39.02 0.25
N ALA A 100 -16.77 40.04 -0.27
CA ALA A 100 -15.90 40.94 0.46
C ALA A 100 -16.68 41.77 1.50
N ALA A 101 -16.30 41.66 2.77
CA ALA A 101 -16.32 42.70 3.81
C ALA A 101 -16.08 42.03 5.18
N PHE A 102 -15.38 42.74 6.07
CA PHE A 102 -15.04 42.41 7.45
C PHE A 102 -13.67 41.75 7.67
N PHE A 103 -12.67 42.64 7.74
CA PHE A 103 -11.37 42.57 8.45
C PHE A 103 -10.43 41.39 8.16
#